data_AF-A0A9D9QQU3-F1
#
_entry.id   AF-A0A9D9QQU3-F1
#
_cell.length_a   1.000
_cell.length_b   1.000
_cell.length_c   1.000
_cell.angle_alpha   90.00
_cell.angle_beta   90.00
_cell.angle_gamma   90.00
#
_symmetry.space_group_name_H-M   'P 1'
#
loop_
_entity.id
_entity.type
_entity.pdbx_description
1 polymer ?
#
loop_
_entity_poly.entity_id
_entity_poly.type
_entity_poly.pdbx_seq_one_letter_code
_entity_poly.pdbx_strand_id
1 'polypeptide(L)'
;MRRVGPWLTAVLLLGACAETPPAPEPKPEPEVRSEPAPPAEEPLRSQPLKHLAGRNLKPMPTRPLNVKSRCAHRDAVGTQTRLNLLVQDAQVKTFSAQVTIPKRGTCRFDLKNFQQTATLPQALLKAKDGTACSVRMWEQGKEVTIAFNSCPKACEGEAFNYLWPILVDAKTGRCT
;
A
#
# COMPACT_ATOMS: atom_id res chain seq x y z
N MET A 1 9.42 23.47 71.02
CA MET A 1 9.42 22.00 70.83
C MET A 1 8.03 21.56 70.39
N ARG A 2 7.98 20.67 69.38
CA ARG A 2 6.83 20.22 68.57
C ARG A 2 5.69 19.62 69.40
N ARG A 3 4.40 19.58 69.00
CA ARG A 3 3.49 20.33 68.10
C ARG A 3 2.09 19.82 68.50
N VAL A 4 1.15 20.74 68.74
CA VAL A 4 -0.26 20.50 69.06
C VAL A 4 -1.00 20.01 67.79
N GLY A 5 -2.02 19.14 67.95
CA GLY A 5 -2.98 18.76 66.87
C GLY A 5 -3.86 19.95 66.43
N PRO A 6 -5.01 19.77 65.73
CA PRO A 6 -5.79 18.54 65.51
C PRO A 6 -6.45 18.42 64.11
N TRP A 7 -7.31 17.40 63.97
CA TRP A 7 -8.52 17.35 63.13
C TRP A 7 -8.41 17.39 61.61
N LEU A 8 -8.46 16.20 61.01
CA LEU A 8 -9.09 15.99 59.71
C LEU A 8 -10.25 15.00 59.86
N THR A 9 -11.42 15.48 59.48
CA THR A 9 -12.71 14.81 59.39
C THR A 9 -12.68 13.62 58.43
N ALA A 10 -13.31 12.54 58.87
CA ALA A 10 -13.63 11.33 58.12
C ALA A 10 -14.87 11.50 57.23
N VAL A 11 -14.85 10.89 56.05
CA VAL A 11 -16.03 10.33 55.35
C VAL A 11 -15.54 9.05 54.66
N LEU A 12 -15.64 7.90 55.35
CA LEU A 12 -16.65 6.85 55.18
C LEU A 12 -16.58 6.15 53.81
N LEU A 13 -15.62 5.22 53.70
CA LEU A 13 -15.72 4.02 52.88
C LEU A 13 -16.60 3.02 53.64
N LEU A 14 -17.78 2.71 53.10
CA LEU A 14 -18.58 1.59 53.57
C LEU A 14 -17.89 0.29 53.18
N GLY A 15 -17.41 -0.41 54.19
CA GLY A 15 -16.92 -1.78 54.06
C GLY A 15 -18.06 -2.79 53.94
N ALA A 16 -17.69 -3.96 53.42
CA ALA A 16 -18.26 -5.23 53.85
C ALA A 16 -17.15 -6.28 53.74
N CYS A 17 -16.61 -6.68 54.88
CA CYS A 17 -15.90 -7.94 55.07
C CYS A 17 -16.93 -9.09 55.00
N ALA A 18 -16.57 -10.22 54.42
CA ALA A 18 -17.17 -11.50 54.76
C ALA A 18 -16.15 -12.61 54.52
N GLU A 19 -16.10 -13.52 55.49
CA GLU A 19 -15.11 -14.56 55.71
C GLU A 19 -14.82 -15.49 54.53
N THR A 20 -13.57 -15.96 54.46
CA THR A 20 -13.11 -17.04 53.58
C THR A 20 -13.59 -18.40 54.12
N PRO A 21 -14.44 -19.16 53.39
CA PRO A 21 -14.77 -20.53 53.76
C PRO A 21 -13.64 -21.50 53.36
N PRO A 22 -13.48 -22.63 54.06
CA PRO A 22 -12.45 -23.62 53.76
C PRO A 22 -12.71 -24.32 52.42
N ALA A 23 -11.61 -24.74 51.77
CA ALA A 23 -11.61 -25.36 50.46
C ALA A 23 -12.45 -26.66 50.44
N PRO A 24 -13.43 -26.79 49.52
CA PRO A 24 -14.10 -28.06 49.29
C PRO A 24 -13.24 -28.99 48.42
N GLU A 25 -13.24 -30.26 48.79
CA GLU A 25 -12.62 -31.39 48.09
C GLU A 25 -13.07 -31.53 46.61
N PRO A 26 -12.25 -32.14 45.73
CA PRO A 26 -12.51 -32.14 44.30
C PRO A 26 -13.72 -33.02 43.96
N LYS A 27 -14.78 -32.36 43.48
CA LYS A 27 -15.97 -33.00 42.92
C LYS A 27 -15.69 -33.45 41.48
N PRO A 28 -16.05 -34.68 41.07
CA PRO A 28 -15.87 -35.09 39.66
C PRO A 28 -16.91 -34.43 38.75
N GLU A 29 -16.40 -33.98 37.59
CA GLU A 29 -17.07 -33.72 36.30
C GLU A 29 -17.93 -32.44 36.14
N PRO A 30 -17.87 -31.79 34.95
CA PRO A 30 -18.30 -32.42 33.69
C PRO A 30 -17.27 -32.34 32.54
N GLU A 31 -17.26 -33.37 31.69
CA GLU A 31 -16.72 -33.30 30.34
C GLU A 31 -17.29 -32.07 29.64
N VAL A 32 -16.40 -31.15 29.25
CA VAL A 32 -16.73 -30.07 28.32
C VAL A 32 -17.10 -30.75 27.01
N ARG A 33 -18.39 -30.78 26.69
CA ARG A 33 -18.85 -31.16 25.36
C ARG A 33 -18.34 -30.10 24.39
N SER A 34 -17.28 -30.44 23.67
CA SER A 34 -16.70 -29.60 22.62
C SER A 34 -17.78 -29.25 21.62
N GLU A 35 -18.11 -27.96 21.52
CA GLU A 35 -18.89 -27.44 20.40
C GLU A 35 -18.12 -27.76 19.11
N PRO A 36 -18.75 -28.31 18.05
CA PRO A 36 -18.05 -28.56 16.80
C PRO A 36 -17.51 -27.24 16.28
N ALA A 37 -16.21 -27.19 16.00
CA ALA A 37 -15.60 -26.05 15.34
C ALA A 37 -16.38 -25.74 14.04
N PRO A 38 -16.57 -24.45 13.68
CA PRO A 38 -17.20 -24.09 12.43
C PRO A 38 -16.46 -24.79 11.27
N PRO A 39 -17.17 -25.23 10.22
CA PRO A 39 -16.53 -25.89 9.08
C PRO A 39 -15.44 -24.97 8.57
N ALA A 40 -14.22 -25.52 8.41
CA ALA A 40 -13.12 -24.79 7.81
C ALA A 40 -13.60 -24.17 6.49
N GLU A 41 -13.47 -22.87 6.34
CA GLU A 41 -13.81 -22.18 5.10
C GLU A 41 -13.03 -22.84 3.95
N GLU A 42 -13.75 -23.48 3.04
CA GLU A 42 -13.16 -24.08 1.85
C GLU A 42 -12.38 -22.99 1.10
N PRO A 43 -11.09 -23.24 0.74
CA PRO A 43 -10.32 -22.26 0.01
C PRO A 43 -11.03 -21.95 -1.31
N LEU A 44 -11.19 -20.66 -1.61
CA LEU A 44 -11.88 -20.17 -2.80
C LEU A 44 -11.24 -20.79 -4.06
N ARG A 45 -11.89 -21.82 -4.62
CA ARG A 45 -11.40 -22.50 -5.82
C ARG A 45 -11.87 -21.72 -7.04
N SER A 46 -10.91 -21.37 -7.90
CA SER A 46 -11.22 -20.78 -9.21
C SER A 46 -12.04 -21.80 -10.01
N GLN A 47 -13.34 -21.57 -10.14
CA GLN A 47 -14.16 -22.32 -11.08
C GLN A 47 -13.78 -21.82 -12.49
N PRO A 48 -13.11 -22.63 -13.32
CA PRO A 48 -12.86 -22.23 -14.69
C PRO A 48 -14.22 -22.00 -15.34
N LEU A 49 -14.42 -20.80 -15.86
CA LEU A 49 -15.66 -20.45 -16.56
C LEU A 49 -15.92 -21.53 -17.62
N LYS A 50 -17.13 -22.12 -17.63
CA LYS A 50 -17.49 -23.24 -18.53
C LYS A 50 -17.13 -22.97 -20.00
N HIS A 51 -17.17 -21.71 -20.44
CA HIS A 51 -16.83 -21.26 -21.78
C HIS A 51 -15.31 -21.15 -22.08
N LEU A 52 -14.46 -21.35 -21.08
CA LEU A 52 -13.00 -21.43 -21.21
C LEU A 52 -12.49 -22.88 -21.19
N ALA A 53 -13.33 -23.84 -20.78
CA ALA A 53 -12.97 -25.25 -20.77
C ALA A 53 -12.59 -25.72 -22.18
N GLY A 54 -11.41 -26.34 -22.31
CA GLY A 54 -10.89 -26.81 -23.60
C GLY A 54 -10.33 -25.73 -24.54
N ARG A 55 -10.35 -24.45 -24.15
CA ARG A 55 -9.72 -23.38 -24.96
C ARG A 55 -8.24 -23.25 -24.63
N ASN A 56 -7.38 -23.37 -25.64
CA ASN A 56 -5.97 -23.06 -25.51
C ASN A 56 -5.75 -21.54 -25.65
N LEU A 57 -5.95 -20.81 -24.54
CA LEU A 57 -5.73 -19.37 -24.50
C LEU A 57 -4.23 -19.08 -24.62
N LYS A 58 -3.85 -18.42 -25.71
CA LYS A 58 -2.47 -17.93 -25.86
C LYS A 58 -2.26 -16.74 -24.93
N PRO A 59 -1.14 -16.69 -24.19
CA PRO A 59 -0.73 -15.48 -23.48
C PRO A 59 -0.69 -14.29 -24.44
N MET A 60 -1.08 -13.11 -23.95
CA MET A 60 -0.98 -11.90 -24.75
C MET A 60 0.49 -11.68 -25.16
N PRO A 61 0.75 -11.37 -26.44
CA PRO A 61 2.10 -11.09 -26.89
C PRO A 61 2.63 -9.87 -26.12
N THR A 62 3.80 -10.02 -25.52
CA THR A 62 4.47 -8.94 -24.80
C THR A 62 5.52 -8.30 -25.71
N ARG A 63 5.59 -6.97 -25.69
CA ARG A 63 6.58 -6.20 -26.43
C ARG A 63 7.37 -5.32 -25.47
N PRO A 64 8.68 -5.13 -25.68
CA PRO A 64 9.45 -4.18 -24.91
C PRO A 64 8.91 -2.75 -25.03
N LEU A 65 8.82 -2.06 -23.89
CA LEU A 65 8.44 -0.65 -23.83
C LEU A 65 9.56 0.22 -24.42
N ASN A 66 9.19 1.14 -25.31
CA ASN A 66 10.08 2.14 -25.87
C ASN A 66 9.39 3.50 -25.78
N VAL A 67 9.89 4.39 -24.94
CA VAL A 67 9.29 5.72 -24.72
C VAL A 67 10.36 6.75 -24.36
N LYS A 68 10.22 7.94 -24.92
CA LYS A 68 10.97 9.13 -24.53
C LYS A 68 9.98 10.24 -24.21
N SER A 69 10.10 10.80 -23.01
CA SER A 69 9.24 11.88 -22.57
C SER A 69 10.02 12.89 -21.76
N ARG A 70 9.79 14.17 -22.06
CA ARG A 70 10.20 15.30 -21.22
C ARG A 70 9.07 16.29 -21.23
N CYS A 71 8.25 16.30 -20.20
CA CYS A 71 7.03 17.09 -20.17
C CYS A 71 6.77 17.72 -18.80
N ALA A 72 6.01 18.82 -18.86
CA ALA A 72 5.38 19.44 -17.71
C ALA A 72 3.90 19.66 -18.04
N HIS A 73 3.01 19.31 -17.12
CA HIS A 73 1.57 19.45 -17.29
C HIS A 73 0.94 19.94 -15.99
N ARG A 74 -0.17 20.67 -16.10
CA ARG A 74 -1.02 21.03 -14.97
C ARG A 74 -2.44 20.61 -15.29
N ASP A 75 -3.00 19.76 -14.44
CA ASP A 75 -4.36 19.26 -14.62
C ASP A 75 -5.42 20.30 -14.18
N ALA A 76 -6.69 19.96 -14.38
CA ALA A 76 -7.82 20.82 -14.04
C ALA A 76 -7.96 21.08 -12.52
N VAL A 77 -7.51 20.14 -11.67
CA VAL A 77 -7.54 20.29 -10.20
C VAL A 77 -6.31 21.04 -9.66
N GLY A 78 -5.35 21.36 -10.54
CA GLY A 78 -4.18 22.16 -10.27
C GLY A 78 -2.91 21.38 -9.91
N THR A 79 -2.94 20.04 -9.99
CA THR A 79 -1.76 19.17 -9.82
C THR A 79 -0.76 19.49 -10.90
N GLN A 80 0.49 19.73 -10.50
CA GLN A 80 1.59 19.98 -11.43
C GLN A 80 2.47 18.75 -11.54
N THR A 81 2.61 18.25 -12.76
CA THR A 81 3.43 17.08 -13.08
C THR A 81 4.63 17.53 -13.90
N ARG A 82 5.82 17.03 -13.56
CA ARG A 82 7.04 17.10 -14.38
C ARG A 82 7.62 15.71 -14.53
N LEU A 83 7.98 15.34 -15.75
CA LEU A 83 8.53 14.02 -16.07
C LEU A 83 9.73 14.17 -17.02
N ASN A 84 10.78 13.40 -16.75
CA ASN A 84 11.89 13.12 -17.65
C ASN A 84 12.12 11.60 -17.67
N LEU A 85 11.76 10.96 -18.78
CA LEU A 85 11.72 9.52 -18.94
C LEU A 85 12.40 9.11 -20.25
N LEU A 86 13.27 8.11 -20.16
CA LEU A 86 13.80 7.38 -21.31
C LEU A 86 13.78 5.88 -20.99
N VAL A 87 13.00 5.13 -21.76
CA VAL A 87 12.98 3.67 -21.76
C VAL A 87 13.32 3.20 -23.16
N GLN A 88 14.32 2.32 -23.25
CA GLN A 88 14.77 1.71 -24.50
C GLN A 88 14.82 0.21 -24.30
N ASP A 89 14.13 -0.55 -25.13
CA ASP A 89 14.02 -2.01 -25.04
C ASP A 89 13.65 -2.48 -23.63
N ALA A 90 12.62 -1.84 -23.07
CA ALA A 90 12.16 -2.01 -21.69
C ALA A 90 13.17 -1.70 -20.58
N GLN A 91 14.37 -1.19 -20.91
CA GLN A 91 15.35 -0.74 -19.92
C GLN A 91 15.17 0.74 -19.60
N VAL A 92 14.99 1.07 -18.33
CA VAL A 92 14.85 2.45 -17.87
C VAL A 92 16.23 3.10 -17.78
N LYS A 93 16.54 3.95 -18.76
CA LYS A 93 17.81 4.68 -18.86
C LYS A 93 17.78 6.00 -18.10
N THR A 94 16.62 6.65 -18.04
CA THR A 94 16.41 7.89 -17.31
C THR A 94 15.02 7.89 -16.73
N PHE A 95 14.91 8.27 -15.46
CA PHE A 95 13.62 8.45 -14.81
C PHE A 95 13.74 9.51 -13.71
N SER A 96 12.97 10.58 -13.86
CA SER A 96 12.71 11.57 -12.83
C SER A 96 11.28 12.05 -12.97
N ALA A 97 10.52 12.01 -11.88
CA ALA A 97 9.15 12.48 -11.82
C ALA A 97 8.94 13.35 -10.58
N GLN A 98 8.23 14.45 -10.75
CA GLN A 98 7.77 15.30 -9.67
C GLN A 98 6.29 15.58 -9.86
N VAL A 99 5.50 15.32 -8.82
CA VAL A 99 4.06 15.60 -8.80
C VAL A 99 3.76 16.47 -7.58
N THR A 100 3.36 17.71 -7.82
CA THR A 100 3.01 18.67 -6.78
C THR A 100 1.50 18.80 -6.72
N ILE A 101 0.92 18.39 -5.59
CA ILE A 101 -0.51 18.31 -5.37
C ILE A 101 -0.92 19.48 -4.46
N PRO A 102 -1.81 20.39 -4.93
CA PRO A 102 -2.23 21.55 -4.16
C PRO A 102 -2.70 21.19 -2.75
N LYS A 103 -2.20 21.91 -1.74
CA LYS A 103 -2.54 21.71 -0.31
C LYS A 103 -2.16 20.35 0.29
N ARG A 104 -1.50 19.45 -0.45
CA ARG A 104 -1.14 18.10 0.03
C ARG A 104 0.37 17.86 0.10
N GLY A 105 1.14 18.46 -0.81
CA GLY A 105 2.60 18.35 -0.84
C GLY A 105 3.11 17.90 -2.20
N THR A 106 4.39 17.53 -2.25
CA THR A 106 5.06 17.08 -3.47
C THR A 106 5.61 15.66 -3.33
N CYS A 107 5.41 14.84 -4.35
CA CYS A 107 6.09 13.56 -4.54
C CYS A 107 7.27 13.71 -5.51
N ARG A 108 8.42 13.11 -5.18
CA ARG A 108 9.64 13.14 -6.00
C ARG A 108 10.22 11.75 -6.17
N PHE A 109 10.47 11.39 -7.43
CA PHE A 109 11.02 10.11 -7.84
C PHE A 109 12.24 10.35 -8.71
N ASP A 110 13.30 9.57 -8.48
CA ASP A 110 14.55 9.65 -9.24
C ASP A 110 15.14 8.24 -9.37
N LEU A 111 15.57 7.87 -10.58
CA LEU A 111 16.14 6.56 -10.90
C LEU A 111 17.23 6.12 -9.93
N LYS A 112 18.02 7.05 -9.37
CA LYS A 112 19.10 6.72 -8.41
C LYS A 112 18.58 5.98 -7.18
N ASN A 113 17.33 6.25 -6.78
CA ASN A 113 16.67 5.64 -5.62
C ASN A 113 16.04 4.28 -5.93
N PHE A 114 16.03 3.87 -7.20
CA PHE A 114 15.39 2.65 -7.65
C PHE A 114 16.38 1.70 -8.33
N GLN A 115 16.03 0.42 -8.31
CA GLN A 115 16.61 -0.62 -9.14
C GLN A 115 15.52 -1.20 -10.03
N GLN A 116 15.84 -1.43 -11.30
CA GLN A 116 14.93 -2.15 -12.19
C GLN A 116 14.97 -3.65 -11.88
N THR A 117 13.80 -4.23 -11.65
CA THR A 117 13.65 -5.66 -11.25
C THR A 117 12.86 -6.50 -12.25
N ALA A 118 12.16 -5.86 -13.19
CA ALA A 118 11.56 -6.53 -14.34
C ALA A 118 11.57 -5.63 -15.57
N THR A 119 11.61 -6.25 -16.75
CA THR A 119 11.54 -5.62 -18.06
C THR A 119 10.27 -5.99 -18.82
N LEU A 120 9.79 -7.23 -18.68
CA LEU A 120 8.58 -7.74 -19.31
C LEU A 120 7.67 -8.41 -18.27
N PRO A 121 6.33 -8.31 -18.41
CA PRO A 121 5.57 -7.60 -19.47
C PRO A 121 5.56 -6.06 -19.32
N GLN A 122 6.11 -5.54 -18.23
CA GLN A 122 6.19 -4.11 -17.92
C GLN A 122 7.56 -3.79 -17.32
N ALA A 123 8.04 -2.57 -17.50
CA ALA A 123 9.23 -2.13 -16.79
C ALA A 123 8.85 -1.84 -15.32
N LEU A 124 9.54 -2.50 -14.39
CA LEU A 124 9.28 -2.39 -12.95
C LEU A 124 10.52 -1.90 -12.22
N LEU A 125 10.40 -0.77 -11.56
CA LEU A 125 11.36 -0.22 -10.63
C LEU A 125 10.93 -0.54 -9.19
N LYS A 126 11.85 -1.02 -8.37
CA LYS A 126 11.68 -1.16 -6.92
C LYS A 126 12.66 -0.25 -6.18
N ALA A 127 12.21 0.35 -5.08
CA ALA A 127 13.06 1.22 -4.28
C ALA A 127 14.22 0.45 -3.68
N LYS A 128 15.39 1.09 -3.58
CA LYS A 128 16.62 0.52 -3.01
C LYS A 128 16.67 0.59 -1.48
N ASP A 129 15.79 1.38 -0.87
CA ASP A 129 15.77 1.66 0.56
C ASP A 129 15.05 0.58 1.40
N GLY A 130 14.74 -0.57 0.80
CA GLY A 130 14.03 -1.68 1.43
C GLY A 130 12.53 -1.45 1.61
N THR A 131 11.98 -0.33 1.14
CA THR A 131 10.53 -0.10 1.18
C THR A 131 9.80 -0.90 0.10
N ALA A 132 8.48 -1.02 0.25
CA ALA A 132 7.61 -1.59 -0.78
C ALA A 132 7.36 -0.64 -1.97
N CYS A 133 8.03 0.52 -2.01
CA CYS A 133 7.82 1.51 -3.07
C CYS A 133 8.24 0.95 -4.43
N SER A 134 7.34 1.03 -5.39
CA SER A 134 7.60 0.60 -6.76
C SER A 134 6.99 1.55 -7.78
N VAL A 135 7.62 1.60 -8.95
CA VAL A 135 7.15 2.34 -10.12
C VAL A 135 6.99 1.39 -11.28
N ARG A 136 5.81 1.37 -11.88
CA ARG A 136 5.43 0.49 -12.98
C ARG A 136 5.22 1.31 -14.23
N MET A 137 5.79 0.86 -15.34
CA MET A 137 5.68 1.52 -16.64
C MET A 137 5.22 0.52 -17.69
N TRP A 138 4.08 0.78 -18.32
CA TRP A 138 3.52 -0.08 -19.37
C TRP A 138 2.80 0.76 -20.42
N GLU A 139 2.67 0.19 -21.62
CA GLU A 139 1.86 0.77 -22.69
C GLU A 139 0.40 0.36 -22.51
N GLN A 140 -0.50 1.33 -22.65
CA GLN A 140 -1.94 1.16 -22.65
C GLN A 140 -2.53 1.88 -23.87
N GLY A 141 -2.74 1.13 -24.95
CA GLY A 141 -3.22 1.70 -26.22
C GLY A 141 -2.21 2.68 -26.82
N LYS A 142 -2.54 3.98 -26.81
CA LYS A 142 -1.69 5.05 -27.34
C LYS A 142 -0.88 5.77 -26.28
N GLU A 143 -1.09 5.42 -25.01
CA GLU A 143 -0.47 6.06 -23.86
C GLU A 143 0.50 5.11 -23.17
N VAL A 144 1.45 5.69 -22.46
CA VAL A 144 2.31 5.00 -21.50
C VAL A 144 1.89 5.47 -20.12
N THR A 145 1.58 4.51 -19.25
CA THR A 145 1.18 4.78 -17.87
C THR A 145 2.38 4.58 -16.96
N ILE A 146 2.66 5.56 -16.11
CA ILE A 146 3.67 5.50 -15.06
C ILE A 146 2.93 5.53 -13.73
N ALA A 147 2.80 4.37 -13.07
CA ALA A 147 2.11 4.26 -11.79
C ALA A 147 3.09 4.09 -10.64
N PHE A 148 2.70 4.65 -9.49
CA PHE A 148 3.46 4.63 -8.24
C PHE A 148 2.70 3.80 -7.22
N ASN A 149 3.39 2.88 -6.54
CA ASN A 149 2.77 1.99 -5.57
C ASN A 149 3.55 2.01 -4.26
N SER A 150 2.85 2.16 -3.15
CA SER A 150 3.40 2.09 -1.78
C SER A 150 4.61 3.01 -1.55
N CYS A 151 4.53 4.27 -1.98
CA CYS A 151 5.63 5.24 -1.94
C CYS A 151 5.42 6.43 -0.99
N PRO A 152 4.92 6.27 0.25
CA PRO A 152 4.69 7.41 1.14
C PRO A 152 5.98 8.16 1.48
N LYS A 153 7.13 7.48 1.60
CA LYS A 153 8.43 8.12 1.88
C LYS A 153 8.98 8.98 0.74
N ALA A 154 8.47 8.81 -0.48
CA ALA A 154 8.85 9.63 -1.63
C ALA A 154 8.00 10.92 -1.73
N CYS A 155 7.06 11.11 -0.81
CA CYS A 155 6.07 12.17 -0.82
C CYS A 155 6.09 12.97 0.48
N GLU A 156 5.81 14.26 0.37
CA GLU A 156 5.59 15.13 1.52
C GLU A 156 4.15 14.98 2.05
N GLY A 157 3.98 15.04 3.37
CA GLY A 157 2.67 15.05 4.01
C GLY A 157 1.78 13.89 3.56
N GLU A 158 0.56 14.21 3.11
CA GLU A 158 -0.43 13.24 2.64
C GLU A 158 -0.44 13.08 1.11
N ALA A 159 0.54 13.67 0.39
CA ALA A 159 0.52 13.74 -1.07
C ALA A 159 0.37 12.37 -1.75
N PHE A 160 0.94 11.30 -1.16
CA PHE A 160 0.83 9.95 -1.71
C PHE A 160 -0.63 9.46 -1.84
N ASN A 161 -1.52 9.85 -0.92
CA ASN A 161 -2.93 9.43 -0.93
C ASN A 161 -3.71 10.02 -2.12
N TYR A 162 -3.15 11.03 -2.78
CA TYR A 162 -3.75 11.74 -3.91
C TYR A 162 -2.91 11.60 -5.18
N LEU A 163 -1.87 10.75 -5.15
CA LEU A 163 -0.96 10.57 -6.27
C LEU A 163 -1.58 9.65 -7.32
N TRP A 164 -1.95 10.23 -8.46
CA TRP A 164 -2.41 9.49 -9.63
C TRP A 164 -1.24 9.10 -10.55
N PRO A 165 -1.42 8.06 -11.39
CA PRO A 165 -0.46 7.74 -12.43
C PRO A 165 -0.23 8.93 -13.40
N ILE A 166 0.99 9.04 -13.93
CA ILE A 166 1.28 9.97 -15.02
C ILE A 166 0.99 9.26 -16.33
N LEU A 167 0.19 9.89 -17.19
CA LEU A 167 -0.06 9.44 -18.55
C LEU A 167 0.84 10.21 -19.52
N VAL A 168 1.40 9.48 -20.48
CA VAL A 168 2.25 10.02 -21.53
C VAL A 168 1.73 9.54 -22.87
N ASP A 169 1.42 10.45 -23.78
CA ASP A 169 1.12 10.07 -25.16
C ASP A 169 2.38 9.47 -25.81
N ALA A 170 2.31 8.22 -26.26
CA ALA A 170 3.47 7.47 -26.72
C ALA A 170 4.08 8.04 -28.02
N LYS A 171 3.29 8.78 -28.82
CA LYS A 171 3.76 9.37 -30.07
C LYS A 171 4.48 10.69 -29.87
N THR A 172 3.95 11.54 -28.99
CA THR A 172 4.41 12.92 -28.78
C THR A 172 5.31 13.06 -27.56
N GLY A 173 5.27 12.10 -26.63
CA GLY A 173 5.98 12.14 -25.36
C GLY A 173 5.45 13.21 -24.39
N ARG A 174 4.26 13.76 -24.62
CA ARG A 174 3.63 14.78 -23.76
C ARG A 174 2.86 14.13 -22.61
N CYS A 175 2.91 14.77 -21.46
CA CYS A 175 2.09 14.42 -20.30
C CYS A 175 0.63 14.83 -20.59
N THR A 176 -0.33 13.97 -20.25
CA THR A 176 -1.77 14.19 -20.43
C THR A 176 -2.52 14.17 -19.11
#